data_AF-A0A357F2X3-F1
#
_entry.id   AF-A0A357F2X3-F1
#
_cell.length_a   1.000
_cell.length_b   1.000
_cell.length_c   1.000
_cell.angle_alpha   90.00
_cell.angle_beta   90.00
_cell.angle_gamma   90.00
#
_symmetry.space_group_name_H-M   'P 1'
#
loop_
_entity.id
_entity.type
_entity.pdbx_description
1 polymer ?
#
loop_
_entity_poly.entity_id
_entity_poly.type
_entity_poly.pdbx_seq_one_letter_code
_entity_poly.pdbx_strand_id
1 'polypeptide(L)'
;GITRTGGNTAIPADGMVFSFGSKAFANNDAGLRRLTNGRQEIRFEIRIVSPDKDDIFKFAESEDIVAGVPLLIRDGKINITWEQEKASRAFAENRHPRTAIAKMRDERILLITVDGRQPGVSHGMTLRELAEFLISLGAVDAMNLDGGGSTTMFVDGKVVNTPSDAGGERKVSDAIIVT
;
A
#
# COMPACT_ATOMS: atom_id res chain seq x y z
N GLY A 1 -8.65 -30.46 -1.48
CA GLY A 1 -7.96 -31.15 -2.59
C GLY A 1 -6.72 -30.37 -2.96
N ILE A 2 -5.71 -31.02 -3.53
CA ILE A 2 -4.47 -30.38 -4.00
C ILE A 2 -4.46 -30.36 -5.53
N THR A 3 -4.33 -29.17 -6.10
CA THR A 3 -4.14 -28.96 -7.54
C THR A 3 -2.70 -28.51 -7.79
N ARG A 4 -2.00 -29.15 -8.74
CA ARG A 4 -0.56 -28.90 -9.02
C ARG A 4 -0.28 -28.30 -10.41
N THR A 5 -1.31 -28.17 -11.25
CA THR A 5 -1.17 -27.84 -12.68
C THR A 5 -1.81 -26.49 -13.07
N GLY A 6 -2.28 -25.70 -12.11
CA GLY A 6 -2.87 -24.39 -12.36
C GLY A 6 -3.32 -23.64 -11.10
N GLY A 7 -3.68 -22.37 -11.25
CA GLY A 7 -4.41 -21.55 -10.26
C GLY A 7 -5.92 -21.56 -10.52
N ASN A 8 -6.70 -20.84 -9.70
CA ASN A 8 -8.17 -20.69 -9.77
C ASN A 8 -9.01 -21.73 -9.01
N THR A 9 -8.46 -22.40 -7.99
CA THR A 9 -9.28 -23.18 -7.05
C THR A 9 -10.25 -22.25 -6.30
N ALA A 10 -11.54 -22.55 -6.34
CA ALA A 10 -12.55 -21.80 -5.59
C ALA A 10 -12.27 -21.90 -4.08
N ILE A 11 -12.43 -20.77 -3.37
CA ILE A 11 -12.32 -20.73 -1.92
C ILE A 11 -13.61 -21.36 -1.34
N PRO A 12 -13.52 -22.42 -0.52
CA PRO A 12 -14.70 -23.00 0.14
C PRO A 12 -15.35 -21.98 1.09
N ALA A 13 -16.68 -22.06 1.25
CA ALA A 13 -17.44 -21.11 2.08
C ALA A 13 -16.99 -21.09 3.56
N ASP A 14 -16.49 -22.21 4.06
CA ASP A 14 -16.02 -22.45 5.42
C ASP A 14 -14.52 -22.78 5.46
N GLY A 15 -13.77 -22.38 4.43
CA GLY A 15 -12.39 -22.82 4.26
C GLY A 15 -11.47 -21.78 3.65
N MET A 16 -10.30 -22.25 3.26
CA MET A 16 -9.21 -21.44 2.72
C MET A 16 -8.51 -22.19 1.60
N VAL A 17 -7.90 -21.44 0.68
CA VAL A 17 -7.02 -21.98 -0.36
C VAL A 17 -5.61 -21.49 -0.08
N PHE A 18 -4.70 -22.43 0.15
CA PHE A 18 -3.27 -22.12 0.19
C PHE A 18 -2.70 -22.20 -1.22
N SER A 19 -2.18 -21.08 -1.71
CA SER A 19 -1.50 -21.00 -3.00
C SER A 19 -0.01 -20.73 -2.80
N PHE A 20 0.83 -21.54 -3.43
CA PHE A 20 2.29 -21.42 -3.33
C PHE A 20 2.87 -21.18 -4.72
N GLY A 21 3.66 -20.12 -4.86
CA GLY A 21 4.35 -19.83 -6.11
C GLY A 21 5.36 -20.91 -6.49
N SER A 22 5.72 -21.00 -7.78
CA SER A 22 6.63 -22.01 -8.32
C SER A 22 7.97 -22.13 -7.58
N LYS A 23 8.49 -21.01 -7.05
CA LYS A 23 9.74 -20.99 -6.26
C LYS A 23 9.65 -21.79 -4.95
N ALA A 24 8.49 -21.84 -4.31
CA ALA A 24 8.31 -22.60 -3.07
C ALA A 24 8.49 -24.11 -3.29
N PHE A 25 8.07 -24.61 -4.46
CA PHE A 25 8.27 -26.02 -4.84
C PHE A 25 9.67 -26.29 -5.39
N ALA A 26 10.29 -25.31 -6.07
CA ALA A 26 11.65 -25.41 -6.59
C ALA A 26 12.69 -25.56 -5.48
N ASN A 27 12.47 -24.91 -4.34
CA ASN A 27 13.37 -24.98 -3.18
C ASN A 27 13.23 -26.27 -2.36
N ASN A 28 12.47 -27.25 -2.85
CA ASN A 28 12.34 -28.56 -2.21
C ASN A 28 11.81 -28.50 -0.77
N ASP A 29 10.83 -27.62 -0.51
CA ASP A 29 10.22 -27.50 0.82
C ASP A 29 9.59 -28.84 1.24
N ALA A 30 10.17 -29.44 2.29
CA ALA A 30 9.80 -30.76 2.77
C ALA A 30 8.38 -30.78 3.38
N GLY A 31 7.87 -29.65 3.85
CA GLY A 31 6.50 -29.51 4.35
C GLY A 31 5.50 -29.58 3.20
N LEU A 32 5.72 -28.82 2.13
CA LEU A 32 4.83 -28.79 0.96
C LEU A 32 4.78 -30.13 0.20
N ARG A 33 5.88 -30.90 0.22
CA ARG A 33 5.92 -32.25 -0.40
C ARG A 33 5.11 -33.29 0.36
N ARG A 34 4.95 -33.14 1.68
CA ARG A 34 4.19 -34.07 2.53
C ARG A 34 2.68 -33.91 2.38
N LEU A 35 2.22 -32.79 1.80
CA LEU A 35 0.80 -32.56 1.54
C LEU A 35 0.28 -33.52 0.47
N THR A 36 -0.63 -34.40 0.88
CA THR A 36 -1.32 -35.36 0.02
C THR A 36 -2.79 -34.99 -0.22
N ASN A 37 -3.48 -35.66 -1.15
CA ASN A 37 -4.94 -35.55 -1.22
C ASN A 37 -5.58 -36.33 -0.06
N GLY A 38 -6.57 -35.74 0.59
CA GLY A 38 -7.26 -36.34 1.73
C GLY A 38 -7.30 -35.41 2.93
N ARG A 39 -7.83 -35.92 4.05
CA ARG A 39 -7.90 -35.16 5.31
C ARG A 39 -6.54 -35.17 6.00
N GLN A 40 -5.96 -33.99 6.17
CA GLN A 40 -4.73 -33.77 6.93
C GLN A 40 -4.91 -32.54 7.79
N GLU A 41 -4.32 -32.56 8.99
CA GLU A 41 -4.23 -31.37 9.83
C GLU A 41 -3.07 -30.49 9.33
N ILE A 42 -3.33 -29.21 9.13
CA ILE A 42 -2.33 -28.21 8.75
C ILE A 42 -2.37 -27.13 9.82
N ARG A 43 -1.22 -26.92 10.48
CA ARG A 43 -1.02 -25.79 11.38
C ARG A 43 -0.14 -24.76 10.69
N PHE A 44 -0.61 -23.53 10.65
CA PHE A 44 0.19 -22.39 10.21
C PHE A 44 0.17 -21.32 11.30
N GLU A 45 1.20 -20.50 11.31
CA GLU A 45 1.35 -19.40 12.22
C GLU A 45 1.56 -18.14 11.38
N ILE A 46 0.70 -17.14 11.59
CA ILE A 46 0.87 -15.82 10.99
C ILE A 46 1.49 -14.94 12.07
N ARG A 47 2.66 -14.36 11.76
CA ARG A 47 3.34 -13.42 12.64
C ARG A 47 3.42 -12.07 11.96
N ILE A 48 2.94 -11.04 12.62
CA ILE A 48 3.23 -9.65 12.27
C ILE A 48 4.57 -9.31 12.90
N VAL A 49 5.51 -8.85 12.07
CA VAL A 49 6.85 -8.46 12.52
C VAL A 49 7.02 -6.99 12.21
N SER A 50 7.32 -6.20 13.24
CA SER A 50 7.69 -4.80 13.10
C SER A 50 9.16 -4.61 13.51
N PRO A 51 9.92 -3.72 12.85
CA PRO A 51 11.22 -3.27 13.33
C PRO A 51 11.14 -2.64 14.73
N ASP A 52 9.99 -2.04 15.06
CA ASP A 52 9.68 -1.48 16.37
C ASP A 52 8.70 -2.41 17.10
N LYS A 53 9.12 -2.98 18.22
CA LYS A 53 8.31 -3.95 18.99
C LYS A 53 7.03 -3.33 19.55
N ASP A 54 7.04 -2.02 19.79
CA ASP A 54 5.88 -1.31 20.34
C ASP A 54 4.78 -1.11 19.27
N ASP A 55 5.12 -1.23 17.98
CA ASP A 55 4.14 -1.13 16.89
C ASP A 55 3.31 -2.41 16.73
N ILE A 56 3.77 -3.56 17.21
CA ILE A 56 3.07 -4.86 17.04
C ILE A 56 1.68 -4.83 17.70
N PHE A 57 1.57 -4.24 18.88
CA PHE A 57 0.28 -4.14 19.58
C PHE A 57 -0.69 -3.22 18.85
N LYS A 58 -0.19 -2.15 18.21
CA LYS A 58 -1.02 -1.24 17.42
C LYS A 58 -1.70 -1.98 16.26
N PHE A 59 -0.96 -2.83 15.54
CA PHE A 59 -1.54 -3.63 14.47
C PHE A 59 -2.58 -4.65 14.96
N ALA A 60 -2.38 -5.20 16.17
CA ALA A 60 -3.32 -6.17 16.74
C ALA A 60 -4.64 -5.51 17.20
N GLU A 61 -4.60 -4.23 17.57
CA GLU A 61 -5.76 -3.45 18.01
C GLU A 61 -6.42 -2.64 16.88
N SER A 62 -5.77 -2.49 15.73
CA SER A 62 -6.33 -1.82 14.56
C SER A 62 -7.55 -2.54 14.00
N GLU A 63 -8.65 -1.81 13.82
CA GLU A 63 -9.82 -2.29 13.07
C GLU A 63 -9.58 -2.25 11.56
N ASP A 64 -8.99 -1.15 11.09
CA ASP A 64 -8.67 -0.92 9.67
C ASP A 64 -7.18 -0.70 9.45
N ILE A 65 -6.64 -1.32 8.40
CA ILE A 65 -5.25 -1.16 7.98
C ILE A 65 -5.21 -0.98 6.47
N VAL A 66 -4.57 0.11 6.02
CA VAL A 66 -4.25 0.35 4.61
C VAL A 66 -2.74 0.44 4.47
N ALA A 67 -2.20 -0.20 3.43
CA ALA A 67 -0.79 -0.14 3.11
C ALA A 67 -0.52 0.92 2.03
N GLY A 68 0.58 1.65 2.19
CA GLY A 68 1.13 2.55 1.19
C GLY A 68 2.61 2.25 0.93
N VAL A 69 3.20 2.96 -0.02
CA VAL A 69 4.64 2.92 -0.27
C VAL A 69 5.13 4.24 -0.88
N PRO A 70 6.23 4.85 -0.38
CA PRO A 70 6.91 4.55 0.89
C PRO A 70 6.40 5.39 2.06
N LEU A 71 6.94 5.12 3.25
CA LEU A 71 7.01 6.12 4.33
C LEU A 71 7.70 7.39 3.80
N LEU A 72 7.21 8.56 4.22
CA LEU A 72 7.75 9.87 3.83
C LEU A 72 8.38 10.61 5.01
N ILE A 73 7.66 10.63 6.13
CA ILE A 73 8.01 11.38 7.34
C ILE A 73 7.79 10.47 8.54
N ARG A 74 8.75 10.49 9.47
CA ARG A 74 8.64 9.83 10.78
C ARG A 74 9.18 10.78 11.85
N ASP A 75 8.43 10.95 12.94
CA ASP A 75 8.83 11.76 14.09
C ASP A 75 9.26 13.20 13.70
N GLY A 76 8.55 13.80 12.75
CA GLY A 76 8.77 15.15 12.24
C GLY A 76 9.99 15.31 11.32
N LYS A 77 10.60 14.20 10.87
CA LYS A 77 11.77 14.21 9.98
C LYS A 77 11.47 13.46 8.69
N ILE A 78 12.00 13.99 7.58
CA ILE A 78 11.96 13.29 6.28
C ILE A 78 12.72 11.97 6.42
N ASN A 79 12.04 10.87 6.15
CA ASN A 79 12.56 9.51 6.17
C ASN A 79 11.91 8.70 5.05
N ILE A 80 12.40 8.89 3.82
CA ILE A 80 11.81 8.28 2.63
C ILE A 80 12.42 6.89 2.42
N THR A 81 11.62 5.84 2.61
CA THR A 81 12.09 4.45 2.69
C THR A 81 11.87 3.63 1.41
N TRP A 82 11.84 4.29 0.25
CA TRP A 82 11.52 3.66 -1.02
C TRP A 82 12.48 2.53 -1.40
N GLU A 83 13.77 2.63 -1.04
CA GLU A 83 14.76 1.58 -1.31
C GLU A 83 14.50 0.33 -0.46
N GLN A 84 14.24 0.51 0.83
CA GLN A 84 13.94 -0.54 1.79
C GLN A 84 12.64 -1.27 1.42
N GLU A 85 11.66 -0.51 0.93
CA GLU A 85 10.36 -1.01 0.46
C GLU A 85 10.40 -1.48 -1.00
N LYS A 86 11.57 -1.47 -1.64
CA LYS A 86 11.82 -1.98 -3.00
C LYS A 86 10.95 -1.33 -4.07
N ALA A 87 10.55 -0.07 -3.86
CA ALA A 87 9.96 0.73 -4.92
C ALA A 87 11.03 1.09 -5.96
N SER A 88 10.59 1.44 -7.18
CA SER A 88 11.53 1.79 -8.24
C SER A 88 12.10 3.21 -8.05
N ARG A 89 13.35 3.42 -8.48
CA ARG A 89 13.96 4.75 -8.49
C ARG A 89 13.15 5.78 -9.29
N ALA A 90 12.63 5.38 -10.45
CA ALA A 90 11.78 6.23 -11.29
C ALA A 90 10.44 6.60 -10.61
N PHE A 91 9.92 5.73 -9.74
CA PHE A 91 8.76 6.07 -8.91
C PHE A 91 9.12 7.09 -7.83
N ALA A 92 10.32 7.01 -7.26
CA ALA A 92 10.74 7.89 -6.17
C ALA A 92 11.20 9.28 -6.64
N GLU A 93 12.06 9.32 -7.64
CA GLU A 93 12.80 10.53 -8.05
C GLU A 93 12.10 11.34 -9.14
N ASN A 94 11.20 10.75 -9.93
CA ASN A 94 10.44 11.51 -10.92
C ASN A 94 9.20 12.15 -10.30
N ARG A 95 8.75 13.24 -10.91
CA ARG A 95 7.48 13.87 -10.57
C ARG A 95 6.32 13.04 -11.09
N HIS A 96 5.38 12.75 -10.21
CA HIS A 96 4.14 12.05 -10.52
C HIS A 96 2.96 12.73 -9.80
N PRO A 97 1.72 12.51 -10.26
CA PRO A 97 0.57 12.68 -9.38
C PRO A 97 0.75 11.83 -8.12
N ARG A 98 0.38 12.35 -6.95
CA ARG A 98 0.60 11.68 -5.66
C ARG A 98 -0.67 11.68 -4.83
N THR A 99 -0.87 10.61 -4.09
CA THR A 99 -1.81 10.57 -2.96
C THR A 99 -1.01 10.32 -1.70
N ALA A 100 -1.32 11.00 -0.61
CA ALA A 100 -0.66 10.80 0.66
C ALA A 100 -1.60 10.98 1.83
N ILE A 101 -1.24 10.35 2.95
CA ILE A 101 -1.84 10.54 4.26
C ILE A 101 -0.77 11.03 5.22
N ALA A 102 -1.12 12.01 6.04
CA ALA A 102 -0.24 12.57 7.04
C ALA A 102 -0.98 12.74 8.38
N LYS A 103 -0.25 12.49 9.47
CA LYS A 103 -0.67 12.84 10.82
C LYS A 103 -0.03 14.18 11.20
N MET A 104 -0.86 15.11 11.65
CA MET A 104 -0.46 16.43 12.12
C MET A 104 -0.06 16.38 13.60
N ARG A 105 0.60 17.43 14.09
CA ARG A 105 1.03 17.52 15.50
C ARG A 105 -0.13 17.47 16.51
N ASP A 106 -1.31 17.91 16.10
CA ASP A 106 -2.54 17.91 16.90
C ASP A 106 -3.39 16.64 16.67
N GLU A 107 -2.77 15.56 16.18
CA GLU A 107 -3.38 14.26 15.87
C GLU A 107 -4.46 14.29 14.77
N ARG A 108 -4.68 15.44 14.11
CA ARG A 108 -5.52 15.47 12.90
C ARG A 108 -4.87 14.69 11.77
N ILE A 109 -5.71 14.09 10.93
CA ILE A 109 -5.29 13.44 9.69
C ILE A 109 -5.47 14.41 8.52
N LEU A 110 -4.48 14.44 7.64
CA LEU A 110 -4.48 15.18 6.40
C LEU A 110 -4.39 14.19 5.23
N LEU A 111 -5.44 14.16 4.41
CA LEU A 111 -5.45 13.44 3.13
C LEU A 111 -5.12 14.42 2.01
N ILE A 112 -4.14 14.08 1.18
CA ILE A 112 -3.66 14.95 0.11
C ILE A 112 -3.65 14.21 -1.21
N THR A 113 -4.10 14.91 -2.25
CA THR A 113 -3.83 14.58 -3.65
C THR A 113 -3.02 15.71 -4.30
N VAL A 114 -2.11 15.32 -5.19
CA VAL A 114 -1.31 16.22 -6.02
C VAL A 114 -1.53 15.81 -7.46
N ASP A 115 -2.09 16.69 -8.27
CA ASP A 115 -2.23 16.47 -9.71
C ASP A 115 -0.85 16.42 -10.39
N GLY A 116 -0.74 15.78 -11.55
CA GLY A 116 0.52 15.69 -12.29
C GLY A 116 0.36 15.17 -13.71
N ARG A 117 1.46 15.17 -14.47
CA ARG A 117 1.49 14.81 -15.91
C ARG A 117 0.57 15.68 -16.77
N GLN A 118 0.37 16.94 -16.38
CA GLN A 118 -0.44 17.92 -17.09
C GLN A 118 0.45 19.11 -17.48
N PRO A 119 1.03 19.09 -18.70
CA PRO A 119 1.92 20.16 -19.15
C PRO A 119 1.25 21.55 -19.02
N GLY A 120 1.96 22.49 -18.39
CA GLY A 120 1.46 23.84 -18.16
C GLY A 120 0.47 24.00 -16.98
N VAL A 121 0.03 22.91 -16.34
CA VAL A 121 -0.90 22.95 -15.19
C VAL A 121 -0.24 22.36 -13.95
N SER A 122 0.09 21.07 -13.97
CA SER A 122 0.82 20.42 -12.88
C SER A 122 1.73 19.32 -13.39
N HIS A 123 3.01 19.39 -12.98
CA HIS A 123 3.99 18.34 -13.27
C HIS A 123 3.97 17.22 -12.22
N GLY A 124 3.26 17.41 -11.10
CA GLY A 124 3.33 16.52 -9.94
C GLY A 124 4.55 16.78 -9.06
N MET A 125 4.78 15.87 -8.12
CA MET A 125 5.88 15.96 -7.14
C MET A 125 6.74 14.70 -7.12
N THR A 126 8.03 14.88 -6.89
CA THR A 126 8.90 13.80 -6.41
C THR A 126 8.50 13.43 -4.98
N LEU A 127 8.91 12.25 -4.48
CA LEU A 127 8.61 11.91 -3.08
C LEU A 127 9.27 12.89 -2.10
N ARG A 128 10.44 13.43 -2.48
CA ARG A 128 11.16 14.42 -1.67
C ARG A 128 10.39 15.73 -1.56
N GLU A 129 9.91 16.24 -2.68
CA GLU A 129 9.10 17.48 -2.73
C GLU A 129 7.79 17.32 -1.95
N LEU A 130 7.14 16.15 -2.06
CA LEU A 130 5.94 15.84 -1.30
C LEU A 130 6.22 15.83 0.21
N ALA A 131 7.31 15.18 0.65
CA ALA A 131 7.68 15.15 2.07
C ALA A 131 8.02 16.56 2.60
N GLU A 132 8.76 17.37 1.83
CA GLU A 132 9.07 18.75 2.20
C GLU A 132 7.81 19.61 2.30
N PHE A 133 6.88 19.45 1.36
CA PHE A 133 5.58 20.12 1.40
C PHE A 133 4.77 19.72 2.65
N LEU A 134 4.66 18.42 2.94
CA LEU A 134 3.94 17.93 4.12
C LEU A 134 4.56 18.42 5.44
N ILE A 135 5.90 18.45 5.55
CA ILE A 135 6.58 19.07 6.69
C ILE A 135 6.23 20.56 6.81
N SER A 136 6.19 21.29 5.69
CA SER A 136 5.85 22.72 5.71
C SER A 136 4.42 22.98 6.21
N LEU A 137 3.52 22.01 6.08
CA LEU A 137 2.16 22.04 6.62
C LEU A 137 2.09 21.62 8.10
N GLY A 138 3.17 21.09 8.67
CA GLY A 138 3.26 20.64 10.06
C GLY A 138 3.01 19.15 10.28
N ALA A 139 3.09 18.33 9.23
CA ALA A 139 3.02 16.87 9.36
C ALA A 139 4.16 16.33 10.24
N VAL A 140 3.83 15.43 11.16
CA VAL A 140 4.79 14.73 12.02
C VAL A 140 5.05 13.30 11.57
N ASP A 141 4.07 12.65 10.96
CA ASP A 141 4.22 11.35 10.30
C ASP A 141 3.49 11.40 8.96
N ALA A 142 4.03 10.77 7.92
CA ALA A 142 3.36 10.71 6.62
C ALA A 142 3.80 9.52 5.80
N MET A 143 2.86 9.03 4.97
CA MET A 143 3.08 7.93 4.04
C MET A 143 2.47 8.27 2.68
N ASN A 144 3.18 7.89 1.62
CA ASN A 144 2.67 7.94 0.26
C ASN A 144 1.72 6.74 0.01
N LEU A 145 0.59 7.00 -0.64
CA LEU A 145 -0.37 5.98 -1.08
C LEU A 145 -0.24 5.75 -2.60
N ASP A 146 -1.12 4.93 -3.19
CA ASP A 146 -1.11 4.76 -4.65
C ASP A 146 -1.31 6.12 -5.37
N GLY A 147 -0.55 6.31 -6.44
CA GLY A 147 -0.41 7.58 -7.13
C GLY A 147 -0.56 7.45 -8.65
N GLY A 148 0.02 8.38 -9.39
CA GLY A 148 -0.13 8.40 -10.84
C GLY A 148 -1.60 8.52 -11.25
N GLY A 149 -2.04 7.75 -12.25
CA GLY A 149 -3.41 7.79 -12.73
C GLY A 149 -4.45 7.35 -11.71
N SER A 150 -4.05 6.69 -10.62
CA SER A 150 -4.94 6.34 -9.51
C SER A 150 -5.26 7.53 -8.60
N THR A 151 -4.47 8.62 -8.65
CA THR A 151 -4.64 9.79 -7.76
C THR A 151 -5.99 10.45 -7.99
N THR A 152 -6.91 10.23 -7.04
CA THR A 152 -8.27 10.75 -7.10
C THR A 152 -8.75 11.11 -5.70
N MET A 153 -9.33 12.29 -5.55
CA MET A 153 -10.04 12.72 -4.34
C MET A 153 -11.48 13.04 -4.71
N PHE A 154 -12.42 12.46 -3.96
CA PHE A 154 -13.84 12.65 -4.15
C PHE A 154 -14.44 13.30 -2.90
N VAL A 155 -15.08 14.46 -3.07
CA VAL A 155 -15.68 15.24 -1.99
C VAL A 155 -17.04 15.73 -2.45
N ASP A 156 -18.06 15.57 -1.61
CA ASP A 156 -19.43 16.07 -1.84
C ASP A 156 -20.00 15.70 -3.22
N GLY A 157 -19.86 14.43 -3.61
CA GLY A 157 -20.47 13.91 -4.84
C GLY A 157 -19.68 14.18 -6.12
N LYS A 158 -18.44 14.70 -6.04
CA LYS A 158 -17.61 14.96 -7.21
C LYS A 158 -16.12 14.73 -6.97
N VAL A 159 -15.40 14.43 -8.04
CA VAL A 159 -13.94 14.47 -8.06
C VAL A 159 -13.47 15.93 -7.97
N VAL A 160 -12.53 16.21 -7.07
CA VAL A 160 -12.04 17.58 -6.80
C VAL A 160 -10.62 17.85 -7.29
N ASN A 161 -9.92 16.83 -7.78
CA ASN A 161 -8.63 16.95 -8.45
C ASN A 161 -8.78 16.60 -9.95
N THR A 162 -7.69 16.67 -10.72
CA THR A 162 -7.70 16.35 -12.16
C THR A 162 -6.96 15.03 -12.42
N PRO A 163 -7.66 13.90 -12.62
CA PRO A 163 -7.02 12.62 -12.91
C PRO A 163 -6.10 12.69 -14.13
N SER A 164 -4.96 11.98 -14.08
CA SER A 164 -3.90 12.13 -15.09
C SER A 164 -4.05 11.24 -16.32
N ASP A 165 -4.88 10.20 -16.25
CA ASP A 165 -5.05 9.27 -17.36
C ASP A 165 -5.94 9.88 -18.45
N ALA A 166 -5.64 9.58 -19.71
CA ALA A 166 -6.41 10.12 -20.84
C ALA A 166 -7.90 9.74 -20.82
N GLY A 167 -8.25 8.63 -20.14
CA GLY A 167 -9.63 8.17 -19.93
C GLY A 167 -10.33 8.79 -18.71
N GLY A 168 -9.68 9.69 -17.97
CA GLY A 168 -10.20 10.27 -16.73
C GLY A 168 -9.85 9.43 -15.49
N GLU A 169 -10.81 9.30 -14.57
CA GLU A 169 -10.65 8.54 -13.33
C GLU A 169 -10.33 7.06 -13.61
N ARG A 170 -9.32 6.54 -12.91
CA ARG A 170 -8.92 5.13 -13.01
C ARG A 170 -9.66 4.30 -11.96
N LYS A 171 -10.11 3.10 -12.35
CA LYS A 171 -10.58 2.09 -11.40
C LYS A 171 -9.43 1.67 -10.46
N VAL A 172 -9.67 1.80 -9.16
CA VAL A 172 -8.75 1.40 -8.09
C VAL A 172 -9.27 0.16 -7.34
N SER A 173 -8.38 -0.54 -6.63
CA SER A 173 -8.73 -1.73 -5.84
C SER A 173 -9.37 -1.39 -4.49
N ASP A 174 -8.97 -0.27 -3.90
CA ASP A 174 -9.28 0.14 -2.54
C ASP A 174 -9.27 1.67 -2.42
N ALA A 175 -9.90 2.18 -1.35
CA ALA A 175 -9.96 3.61 -1.04
C ALA A 175 -10.09 3.81 0.47
N ILE A 176 -9.61 4.96 0.95
CA ILE A 176 -9.90 5.45 2.30
C ILE A 176 -11.15 6.31 2.22
N ILE A 177 -12.17 5.96 3.02
CA ILE A 177 -13.43 6.69 3.09
C ILE A 177 -13.55 7.29 4.49
N VAL A 178 -13.88 8.59 4.54
CA VAL A 178 -14.21 9.29 5.78
C VAL A 178 -15.73 9.40 5.83
N THR A 179 -16.34 8.86 6.89
CA THR A 179 -17.80 8.78 7.07
C THR A 179 -18.29 9.65 8.21
#